data_AF-A0A6M3M8D1-F1
#
_entry.id   AF-A0A6M3M8D1-F1
#
_cell.length_a   1.000
_cell.length_b   1.000
_cell.length_c   1.000
_cell.angle_alpha   90.00
_cell.angle_beta   90.00
_cell.angle_gamma   90.00
#
_symmetry.space_group_name_H-M   'P 1'
#
loop_
_entity.id
_entity.type
_entity.pdbx_description
1 polymer ?
#
loop_
_entity_poly.entity_id
_entity_poly.type
_entity_poly.pdbx_seq_one_letter_code
_entity_poly.pdbx_strand_id
1 'polypeptide(L)'
;MKLEAIGKIMAAGFGDKVLSGLIVGILRNVTPDRCCEYIDKDIELGHWASDNQWERFRRMAKGANVKDITSEDIINDLRKHKPDILGVIINHPRGREWLDTQLDAVKKKLEI
;
A
#
# COMPACT_ATOMS: atom_id res chain seq x y z
N MET A 1 1.01 17.34 -3.71
CA MET A 1 2.09 16.41 -4.07
C MET A 1 1.66 14.97 -3.74
N LYS A 2 0.93 14.28 -4.64
CA LYS A 2 0.34 12.94 -4.34
C LYS A 2 0.49 11.89 -5.47
N LEU A 3 0.92 12.27 -6.68
CA LEU A 3 0.96 11.38 -7.85
C LEU A 3 2.38 11.11 -8.40
N GLU A 4 3.31 12.04 -8.23
CA GLU A 4 4.67 11.90 -8.79
C GLU A 4 5.51 10.82 -8.09
N ALA A 5 5.31 10.63 -6.79
CA ALA A 5 5.98 9.57 -6.04
C ALA A 5 5.52 8.17 -6.50
N ILE A 6 4.22 8.01 -6.76
CA ILE A 6 3.65 6.77 -7.30
C ILE A 6 4.14 6.55 -8.74
N GLY A 7 4.18 7.62 -9.55
CA GLY A 7 4.74 7.59 -10.90
C GLY A 7 6.21 7.14 -10.95
N LYS A 8 7.06 7.58 -10.00
CA LYS A 8 8.47 7.17 -9.92
C LYS A 8 8.66 5.70 -9.51
N ILE A 9 7.81 5.18 -8.62
CA ILE A 9 7.86 3.75 -8.24
C ILE A 9 7.44 2.87 -9.43
N MET A 10 6.53 3.36 -10.27
CA MET A 10 6.02 2.64 -11.44
C MET A 10 6.97 2.59 -12.65
N ALA A 11 7.96 3.49 -12.74
CA ALA A 11 8.92 3.52 -13.85
C ALA A 11 10.00 2.41 -13.79
N ALA A 12 10.06 1.62 -12.72
CA ALA A 12 11.13 0.64 -12.47
C ALA A 12 10.77 -0.83 -12.83
N GLY A 13 9.66 -1.05 -13.55
CA GLY A 13 9.35 -2.30 -14.26
C GLY A 13 9.41 -3.58 -13.42
N PHE A 14 8.49 -3.81 -12.50
CA PHE A 14 8.17 -5.15 -11.94
C PHE A 14 6.72 -5.09 -11.42
N GLY A 15 5.83 -5.97 -11.90
CA GLY A 15 4.41 -5.97 -11.52
C GLY A 15 4.15 -6.13 -10.02
N ASP A 16 4.99 -6.91 -9.35
CA ASP A 16 4.98 -7.14 -7.90
C ASP A 16 5.25 -5.84 -7.12
N LYS A 17 5.99 -4.90 -7.72
CA LYS A 17 6.24 -3.57 -7.14
C LYS A 17 5.09 -2.60 -7.33
N VAL A 18 4.05 -2.92 -8.11
CA VAL A 18 2.90 -2.03 -8.27
C VAL A 18 2.06 -2.02 -7.01
N LEU A 19 1.73 -3.19 -6.46
CA LEU A 19 0.92 -3.29 -5.24
C LEU A 19 1.70 -2.88 -4.01
N SER A 20 2.92 -3.40 -3.84
CA SER A 20 3.80 -2.96 -2.75
C SER A 20 4.11 -1.47 -2.86
N GLY A 21 4.45 -1.00 -4.05
CA GLY A 21 4.72 0.40 -4.33
C GLY A 21 3.53 1.33 -4.08
N LEU A 22 2.31 0.86 -4.34
CA LEU A 22 1.09 1.59 -4.02
C LEU A 22 0.91 1.70 -2.50
N ILE A 23 0.93 0.58 -1.77
CA ILE A 23 0.73 0.56 -0.32
C ILE A 23 1.84 1.34 0.40
N VAL A 24 3.10 1.05 0.10
CA VAL A 24 4.25 1.77 0.66
C VAL A 24 4.24 3.23 0.24
N GLY A 25 3.86 3.53 -1.01
CA GLY A 25 3.76 4.91 -1.52
C GLY A 25 2.70 5.75 -0.82
N ILE A 26 1.55 5.13 -0.50
CA ILE A 26 0.50 5.73 0.32
C ILE A 26 1.01 5.97 1.74
N LEU A 27 1.54 4.92 2.37
CA LEU A 27 2.08 4.98 3.73
C LEU A 27 3.26 5.95 3.84
N ARG A 28 3.96 6.25 2.74
CA ARG A 28 5.10 7.18 2.71
C ARG A 28 4.78 8.59 3.20
N ASN A 29 3.52 9.03 3.12
CA ASN A 29 3.10 10.35 3.60
C ASN A 29 2.34 10.30 4.94
N VAL A 30 2.14 9.11 5.50
CA VAL A 30 1.44 8.89 6.78
C VAL A 30 2.42 9.03 7.94
N THR A 31 2.09 9.76 9.00
CA THR A 31 2.91 9.81 10.22
C THR A 31 2.63 8.58 11.11
N PRO A 32 3.52 8.20 12.03
CA PRO A 32 3.27 7.11 12.98
C PRO A 32 1.92 7.24 13.70
N ASP A 33 1.60 8.43 14.22
CA ASP A 33 0.32 8.69 14.91
C ASP A 33 -0.89 8.46 14.01
N ARG A 34 -0.82 8.91 12.74
CA ARG A 34 -1.88 8.69 11.76
C ARG A 34 -2.00 7.22 11.37
N CYS A 35 -0.88 6.50 11.30
CA CYS A 35 -0.91 5.06 11.06
C CYS A 35 -1.59 4.32 12.21
N CYS A 36 -1.30 4.70 13.46
CA CYS A 36 -1.99 4.14 14.62
C CYS A 36 -3.50 4.42 14.53
N GLU A 37 -3.89 5.66 14.22
CA GLU A 37 -5.30 6.02 14.02
C GLU A 37 -5.97 5.17 12.93
N TYR A 38 -5.26 4.88 11.84
CA TYR A 38 -5.83 4.04 10.76
C TYR A 38 -6.06 2.61 11.21
N ILE A 39 -5.14 2.05 11.99
CA ILE A 39 -5.30 0.71 12.53
C ILE A 39 -6.42 0.69 13.58
N ASP A 40 -6.49 1.67 14.48
CA ASP A 40 -7.51 1.76 15.54
C ASP A 40 -8.92 1.89 14.97
N LYS A 41 -9.09 2.73 13.95
CA LYS A 41 -10.38 3.03 13.32
C LYS A 41 -10.68 2.17 12.09
N ASP A 42 -9.80 1.22 11.77
CA ASP A 42 -9.89 0.37 10.58
C ASP A 42 -10.10 1.18 9.28
N ILE A 43 -9.34 2.26 9.14
CA ILE A 43 -9.44 3.15 7.99
C ILE A 43 -8.72 2.52 6.80
N GLU A 44 -9.46 2.38 5.68
CA GLU A 44 -8.89 1.82 4.46
C GLU A 44 -7.78 2.69 3.86
N LEU A 45 -6.67 2.08 3.43
CA LEU A 45 -5.61 2.80 2.70
C LEU A 45 -6.10 3.36 1.35
N GLY A 46 -7.22 2.86 0.86
CA GLY A 46 -7.78 3.31 -0.40
C GLY A 46 -8.51 4.65 -0.36
N HIS A 47 -8.84 5.17 0.83
CA HIS A 47 -9.82 6.25 0.95
C HIS A 47 -9.36 7.61 0.38
N TRP A 48 -8.06 7.81 0.14
CA TRP A 48 -7.56 9.05 -0.48
C TRP A 48 -7.57 9.03 -2.00
N ALA A 49 -7.75 7.87 -2.61
CA ALA A 49 -7.68 7.71 -4.06
C ALA A 49 -9.06 7.90 -4.68
N SER A 50 -9.16 8.81 -5.66
CA SER A 50 -10.39 8.97 -6.45
C SER A 50 -10.59 7.82 -7.43
N ASP A 51 -11.81 7.67 -7.95
CA ASP A 51 -12.13 6.61 -8.91
C ASP A 51 -11.24 6.67 -10.17
N ASN A 52 -10.91 7.87 -10.66
CA ASN A 52 -9.99 8.06 -11.79
C ASN A 52 -8.56 7.57 -11.46
N GLN A 53 -8.11 7.74 -10.21
CA GLN A 53 -6.81 7.22 -9.77
C GLN A 53 -6.83 5.69 -9.70
N TRP A 54 -7.92 5.12 -9.16
CA TRP A 54 -8.12 3.67 -9.14
C TRP A 54 -8.19 3.06 -10.52
N GLU A 55 -8.87 3.70 -11.47
CA GLU A 55 -8.92 3.24 -12.84
C GLU A 55 -7.54 3.22 -13.49
N ARG A 56 -6.72 4.26 -13.24
CA ARG A 56 -5.33 4.29 -13.69
C ARG A 56 -4.54 3.12 -13.09
N PHE A 57 -4.66 2.87 -11.78
CA PHE A 57 -3.99 1.75 -11.12
C PHE A 57 -4.43 0.40 -11.68
N ARG A 58 -5.73 0.20 -11.95
CA ARG A 58 -6.26 -1.01 -12.60
C ARG A 58 -5.65 -1.22 -13.98
N ARG A 59 -5.59 -0.19 -14.83
CA ARG A 59 -4.99 -0.33 -16.17
C ARG A 59 -3.51 -0.73 -16.09
N MET A 60 -2.78 -0.20 -15.11
CA MET A 60 -1.37 -0.54 -14.91
C MET A 60 -1.20 -1.94 -14.33
N ALA A 61 -2.05 -2.34 -13.38
CA ALA A 61 -2.07 -3.70 -12.84
C ALA A 61 -2.40 -4.73 -13.93
N LYS A 62 -3.37 -4.47 -14.82
CA LYS A 62 -3.70 -5.35 -15.96
C LYS A 62 -2.56 -5.51 -16.96
N GLY A 63 -1.74 -4.47 -17.14
CA GLY A 63 -0.55 -4.52 -18.00
C GLY A 63 0.69 -5.13 -17.35
N ALA A 64 0.64 -5.35 -16.03
CA ALA A 64 1.72 -5.93 -15.27
C ALA A 64 1.36 -7.38 -14.92
N ASN A 65 2.32 -8.30 -15.02
CA ASN A 65 2.14 -9.64 -14.44
C ASN A 65 2.26 -9.52 -12.91
N VAL A 66 1.21 -9.03 -12.25
CA VAL A 66 1.17 -8.83 -10.80
C VAL A 66 1.12 -10.21 -10.16
N LYS A 67 2.23 -10.64 -9.53
CA LYS A 67 2.20 -11.88 -8.74
C LYS A 67 1.47 -11.64 -7.43
N ASP A 68 1.00 -12.73 -6.84
CA ASP A 68 0.43 -12.70 -5.52
C ASP A 68 1.47 -12.20 -4.51
N ILE A 69 1.14 -11.07 -3.91
CA ILE A 69 1.96 -10.35 -2.93
C ILE A 69 1.38 -10.66 -1.56
N THR A 70 2.28 -10.86 -0.59
CA THR A 70 1.94 -11.09 0.81
C THR A 70 2.22 -9.86 1.66
N SER A 71 1.64 -9.83 2.85
CA SER A 71 1.92 -8.77 3.83
C SER A 71 3.36 -8.81 4.35
N GLU A 72 4.04 -9.96 4.26
CA GLU A 72 5.47 -10.06 4.55
C GLU A 72 6.31 -9.29 3.52
N ASP A 73 5.92 -9.29 2.25
CA ASP A 73 6.57 -8.49 1.21
C ASP A 73 6.45 -6.99 1.51
N ILE A 74 5.25 -6.55 1.92
CA ILE A 74 5.01 -5.17 2.35
C ILE A 74 5.86 -4.81 3.57
N ILE A 75 5.91 -5.69 4.58
CA ILE A 75 6.73 -5.49 5.78
C ILE A 75 8.21 -5.34 5.40
N ASN A 76 8.71 -6.17 4.48
CA ASN A 76 10.08 -6.10 4.02
C ASN A 76 10.40 -4.79 3.28
N ASP A 77 9.46 -4.26 2.50
CA ASP A 77 9.63 -2.97 1.83
C ASP A 77 9.48 -1.79 2.80
N LEU A 78 8.55 -1.85 3.75
CA LEU A 78 8.43 -0.85 4.81
C LEU A 78 9.68 -0.81 5.68
N ARG A 79 10.33 -1.95 5.96
CA ARG A 79 11.60 -2.00 6.69
C ARG A 79 12.69 -1.13 6.03
N LYS A 80 12.72 -1.10 4.69
CA LYS A 80 13.71 -0.34 3.92
C LYS A 80 13.34 1.13 3.77
N HIS A 81 12.05 1.42 3.62
CA HIS A 81 11.59 2.74 3.18
C HIS A 81 10.91 3.57 4.27
N LYS A 82 10.36 2.91 5.29
CA LYS A 82 9.59 3.55 6.36
C LYS A 82 9.54 2.73 7.66
N PRO A 83 10.70 2.56 8.34
CA PRO A 83 10.82 1.69 9.52
C PRO A 83 10.01 2.19 10.73
N ASP A 84 9.73 3.49 10.81
CA ASP A 84 8.85 4.10 11.80
C ASP A 84 7.40 3.60 11.68
N ILE A 85 6.86 3.57 10.46
CA ILE A 85 5.53 3.01 10.19
C ILE A 85 5.50 1.51 10.38
N LEU A 86 6.55 0.81 9.95
CA LEU A 86 6.68 -0.61 10.25
C LEU A 86 6.60 -0.85 11.76
N GLY A 87 7.30 -0.04 12.56
CA GLY A 87 7.26 -0.09 14.02
C GLY A 87 5.84 0.04 14.58
N VAL A 88 5.02 0.93 14.05
CA VAL A 88 3.60 1.02 14.44
C VAL A 88 2.85 -0.26 14.10
N ILE A 89 2.95 -0.72 12.85
CA ILE A 89 2.20 -1.89 12.36
C ILE A 89 2.56 -3.17 13.13
N ILE A 90 3.83 -3.41 13.42
CA ILE A 90 4.24 -4.66 14.11
C ILE A 90 3.98 -4.64 15.61
N ASN A 91 3.97 -3.46 16.24
CA ASN A 91 3.77 -3.34 17.69
C ASN A 91 2.30 -3.10 18.05
N HIS A 92 1.46 -2.72 17.08
CA HIS A 92 0.03 -2.58 17.30
C HIS A 92 -0.65 -3.96 17.32
N PRO A 93 -1.49 -4.28 18.32
CA PRO A 93 -2.12 -5.61 18.44
C PRO A 93 -2.90 -6.07 17.20
N ARG A 94 -3.48 -5.11 16.48
CA ARG A 94 -4.25 -5.33 15.24
C ARG A 94 -3.49 -4.96 13.96
N GLY A 95 -2.23 -4.53 14.05
CA GLY A 95 -1.55 -3.91 12.91
C GLY A 95 -1.28 -4.89 11.76
N ARG A 96 -0.94 -6.15 12.06
CA ARG A 96 -0.74 -7.19 11.03
C ARG A 96 -2.04 -7.58 10.34
N GLU A 97 -3.09 -7.85 11.12
CA GLU A 97 -4.44 -8.15 10.61
C GLU A 97 -4.98 -6.99 9.76
N TRP A 98 -4.79 -5.75 10.22
CA TRP A 98 -5.15 -4.56 9.46
C TRP A 98 -4.39 -4.53 8.13
N LEU A 99 -3.07 -4.76 8.13
CA LEU A 99 -2.28 -4.76 6.89
C LEU A 99 -2.75 -5.83 5.89
N ASP A 100 -3.06 -7.04 6.37
CA ASP A 100 -3.64 -8.13 5.55
C ASP A 100 -4.97 -7.66 4.92
N THR A 101 -5.85 -7.06 5.72
CA THR A 101 -7.14 -6.51 5.26
C THR A 101 -6.97 -5.41 4.22
N GLN A 102 -5.99 -4.52 4.41
CA GLN A 102 -5.69 -3.46 3.47
C GLN A 102 -5.16 -4.01 2.14
N LEU A 103 -4.32 -5.04 2.21
CA LEU A 103 -3.80 -5.70 1.03
C LEU A 103 -4.93 -6.32 0.19
N ASP A 104 -5.87 -7.02 0.84
CA ASP A 104 -7.04 -7.61 0.18
C ASP A 104 -7.97 -6.55 -0.41
N ALA A 105 -8.22 -5.46 0.33
CA ALA A 105 -9.02 -4.35 -0.15
C ALA A 105 -8.42 -3.72 -1.41
N VAL A 106 -7.10 -3.54 -1.44
CA VAL A 106 -6.38 -3.03 -2.62
C VAL A 106 -6.46 -4.02 -3.79
N LYS A 107 -6.21 -5.31 -3.58
CA LYS A 107 -6.35 -6.35 -4.62
C LYS A 107 -7.74 -6.33 -5.25
N LYS A 108 -8.78 -6.32 -4.41
CA LYS A 108 -10.18 -6.22 -4.84
C LYS A 108 -10.47 -4.95 -5.64
N LYS A 109 -9.93 -3.80 -5.24
CA LYS A 109 -10.07 -2.53 -5.99
C LYS A 109 -9.32 -2.55 -7.33
N LEU A 110 -8.26 -3.33 -7.43
CA LEU A 110 -7.45 -3.51 -8.63
C LEU A 110 -7.97 -4.61 -9.56
N GLU A 111 -8.96 -5.40 -9.14
CA GLU A 111 -9.53 -6.53 -9.89
C GLU A 111 -8.48 -7.62 -10.20
N ILE A 112 -7.61 -7.92 -9.22
CA ILE A 112 -6.57 -8.96 -9.31
C ILE A 112 -6.60 -9.90 -8.11
#